data_AF-A0A2J8WTF0-F1
#
_entry.id   AF-A0A2J8WTF0-F1
#
_cell.length_a   1.000
_cell.length_b   1.000
_cell.length_c   1.000
_cell.angle_alpha   90.00
_cell.angle_beta   90.00
_cell.angle_gamma   90.00
#
_symmetry.space_group_name_H-M   'P 1'
#
loop_
_entity.id
_entity.type
_entity.pdbx_description
1 polymer ?
#
loop_
_entity_poly.entity_id
_entity_poly.type
_entity_poly.pdbx_seq_one_letter_code
_entity_poly.pdbx_strand_id
1 'polypeptide(L)' 'MHQLFRLVLGQKDLSRAGDLFSLDDSEIEDSLTEALEQIKIISSSSSVERQE' A
#
# COMPACT_ATOMS: atom_id res chain seq x y z
N MET A 1 -10.03 -0.12 -7.22
CA MET A 1 -10.76 0.48 -6.08
C MET A 1 -10.44 -0.34 -4.84
N HIS A 2 -9.67 0.20 -3.89
CA HIS A 2 -9.24 -0.53 -2.70
C HIS A 2 -10.46 -1.04 -1.93
N GLN A 3 -10.38 -2.24 -1.36
CA GLN A 3 -11.51 -2.85 -0.63
C GLN A 3 -12.02 -1.96 0.51
N LEU A 4 -11.11 -1.23 1.15
CA LEU A 4 -11.44 -0.25 2.20
C LEU A 4 -12.34 0.88 1.67
N PHE A 5 -12.11 1.39 0.46
CA PHE A 5 -12.95 2.43 -0.15
C PHE A 5 -14.40 1.97 -0.39
N ARG A 6 -14.62 0.68 -0.65
CA ARG A 6 -15.99 0.13 -0.79
C ARG A 6 -16.73 0.04 0.54
N LEU A 7 -16.02 -0.24 1.64
CA LEU A 7 -16.56 -0.27 2.99
C LEU A 7 -16.92 1.13 3.51
N VAL A 8 -16.05 2.13 3.27
CA VAL A 8 -16.31 3.55 3.57
C VAL A 8 -17.61 4.02 2.91
N LEU A 9 -17.76 3.77 1.61
CA LEU A 9 -18.89 4.28 0.83
C LEU A 9 -20.22 3.57 1.14
N GLY A 10 -20.17 2.38 1.75
CA GLY A 10 -21.35 1.62 2.18
C GLY A 10 -21.88 1.99 3.57
N GLN A 11 -21.05 2.57 4.44
CA GLN A 11 -21.40 2.98 5.79
C GLN A 11 -21.62 4.50 5.86
N LYS A 12 -22.82 4.92 6.26
CA LYS A 12 -23.25 6.34 6.28
C LYS A 12 -22.59 7.16 7.41
N ASP A 13 -22.03 6.49 8.43
CA ASP A 13 -21.43 7.14 9.59
C ASP A 13 -19.91 6.95 9.62
N LEU A 14 -19.22 7.86 8.94
CA LEU A 14 -17.76 7.91 8.82
C LEU A 14 -17.07 8.47 10.06
N SER A 15 -17.85 8.87 11.08
CA SER A 15 -17.32 9.39 12.35
C SER A 15 -16.40 8.39 13.07
N ARG A 16 -16.56 7.09 12.78
CA ARG A 16 -15.69 5.99 13.28
C ARG A 16 -14.82 5.35 12.21
N ALA A 17 -14.60 6.03 11.09
CA ALA A 17 -13.66 5.56 10.07
C ALA A 17 -12.27 5.28 10.67
N GLY A 18 -11.83 6.06 11.66
CA GLY A 18 -10.58 5.81 12.39
C GLY A 18 -10.50 4.42 13.04
N ASP A 19 -11.59 3.91 13.62
CA ASP A 19 -11.65 2.56 14.18
C ASP A 19 -11.76 1.48 13.08
N LEU A 20 -12.44 1.80 11.96
CA LEU A 20 -12.65 0.88 10.82
C LEU A 20 -11.40 0.70 9.94
N PHE A 21 -10.48 1.66 9.98
CA PHE A 21 -9.23 1.69 9.21
C PHE A 21 -7.99 1.71 10.12
N SER A 22 -8.17 1.42 11.41
CA SER A 22 -7.04 1.23 12.31
C SER A 22 -6.27 0.00 11.83
N LEU A 23 -5.04 0.23 11.42
CA LEU A 23 -4.07 -0.81 11.07
C LEU A 23 -3.12 -0.96 12.24
N ASP A 24 -2.71 -2.19 12.54
CA ASP A 24 -1.65 -2.41 13.50
C ASP A 24 -0.33 -1.88 12.92
N ASP A 25 0.55 -1.37 13.79
CA ASP A 25 1.85 -0.83 13.39
C ASP A 25 2.66 -1.84 12.55
N SER A 26 2.52 -3.15 12.84
CA SER A 26 3.14 -4.22 12.07
C SER A 26 2.64 -4.33 10.63
N GLU A 27 1.34 -4.11 10.38
CA GLU A 27 0.80 -4.15 9.02
C GLU A 27 1.29 -2.95 8.19
N ILE A 28 1.51 -1.80 8.85
CA ILE A 28 2.11 -0.62 8.23
C ILE A 28 3.58 -0.89 7.89
N GLU A 29 4.34 -1.44 8.84
CA GLU A 29 5.75 -1.80 8.62
C GLU A 29 5.90 -2.80 7.47
N ASP A 30 5.12 -3.89 7.47
CA ASP A 30 5.16 -4.90 6.41
C ASP A 30 4.85 -4.30 5.03
N SER A 31 3.81 -3.48 4.95
CA SER A 31 3.42 -2.81 3.69
C SER A 31 4.49 -1.85 3.18
N LEU A 32 5.14 -1.10 4.08
CA LEU A 32 6.23 -0.20 3.73
C LEU A 32 7.48 -0.96 3.31
N THR A 33 7.81 -2.05 3.99
CA THR A 33 8.94 -2.92 3.64
C THR A 33 8.73 -3.52 2.24
N GLU A 34 7.54 -4.04 1.94
CA GLU A 34 7.23 -4.58 0.61
C GLU A 34 7.35 -3.51 -0.47
N ALA A 35 6.79 -2.31 -0.24
CA ALA A 35 6.87 -1.21 -1.20
C ALA A 35 8.32 -0.78 -1.47
N LEU A 36 9.16 -0.72 -0.44
CA LEU A 36 10.58 -0.39 -0.57
C LEU A 36 11.37 -1.47 -1.31
N GLU A 37 11.06 -2.75 -1.09
CA GLU A 37 11.66 -3.87 -1.82
C GLU A 37 11.32 -3.77 -3.33
N GLN A 38 10.06 -3.45 -3.66
CA GLN A 38 9.64 -3.25 -5.05
C GLN A 38 10.33 -2.05 -5.70
N ILE A 39 10.46 -0.93 -4.99
CA ILE A 39 11.21 0.24 -5.48
C ILE A 39 12.67 -0.13 -5.76
N LYS A 40 13.30 -0.91 -4.86
CA LYS A 40 14.67 -1.40 -5.04
C LYS A 40 14.79 -2.29 -6.27
N ILE A 41 13.85 -3.21 -6.48
CA ILE A 41 13.80 -4.06 -7.68
C ILE A 41 13.72 -3.17 -8.94
N ILE A 42 12.78 -2.24 -9.01
CA ILE A 42 12.61 -1.34 -10.16
C ILE A 42 13.87 -0.50 -10.40
N SER A 43 14.43 0.08 -9.34
CA SER A 43 15.63 0.92 -9.42
C SER A 43 16.86 0.12 -9.88
N SER A 44 17.03 -1.11 -9.38
CA SER A 44 18.11 -2.01 -9.77
C SER A 44 17.93 -2.61 -11.16
N SER A 45 16.69 -2.74 -11.63
CA SER A 45 16.34 -3.26 -12.95
C SER A 45 16.61 -2.27 -14.10
N SER A 46 17.09 -1.06 -13.80
CA SER A 46 17.48 -0.05 -14.80
C SER A 46 18.91 -0.23 -15.37
N SER A 47 19.59 -1.31 -15.00
CA SER A 47 20.90 -1.68 -15.55
C SER A 47 20.85 -3.05 -16.20
N VAL A 48 20.36 -3.12 -17.45
CA VAL A 48 20.76 -4.04 -18.55
C VAL A 48 19.68 -3.93 -19.63
N GLU A 49 19.96 -3.12 -20.66
CA GLU A 49 19.56 -3.25 -22.08
C GLU A 49 19.71 -1.90 -22.80
N ARG A 50 20.96 -1.43 -22.93
CA ARG A 50 21.42 -0.92 -24.22
C ARG A 50 22.24 -2.04 -24.83
N GLN A 51 21.60 -2.92 -25.58
CA GLN A 51 22.33 -3.76 -26.53
C GLN A 51 22.45 -2.98 -27.84
N GLU A 52 23.66 -3.08 -28.41
CA GLU A 52 24.18 -2.48 -29.64
C GLU A 52 23.35 -2.77 -30.90
#